data_AF-A0A968RRH1-F1
#
_entry.id   AF-A0A968RRH1-F1
#
_cell.length_a   1.000
_cell.length_b   1.000
_cell.length_c   1.000
_cell.angle_alpha   90.00
_cell.angle_beta   90.00
_cell.angle_gamma   90.00
#
_symmetry.space_group_name_H-M   'P 1'
#
loop_
_entity.id
_entity.type
_entity.pdbx_description
1 polymer ?
#
loop_
_entity_poly.entity_id
_entity_poly.type
_entity_poly.pdbx_seq_one_letter_code
_entity_poly.pdbx_strand_id
1 'polypeptide(L)' 'DLMLETTLLKAWCQRHPLMIQADLNTDQLMELMEKIQPFGIHLQGGEEEKTGFKSFEELDEVFERL' A
#
# COMPACT_ATOMS: atom_id res chain seq x y z
N ASP A 1 0.68 5.64 -20.44
CA ASP A 1 0.85 4.22 -20.85
C ASP A 1 1.14 3.48 -19.56
N LEU A 2 0.13 2.78 -19.03
CA LEU A 2 0.11 2.28 -17.64
C LEU A 2 1.30 1.34 -17.33
N MET A 3 1.83 0.68 -18.37
CA MET A 3 3.01 -0.17 -18.23
C MET A 3 4.30 0.63 -18.00
N LEU A 4 4.49 1.75 -18.71
CA LEU A 4 5.68 2.61 -18.56
C LEU A 4 5.75 3.24 -17.16
N GLU A 5 4.59 3.65 -16.62
CA GLU A 5 4.46 4.26 -15.30
C GLU A 5 4.86 3.28 -14.18
N THR A 6 4.48 2.00 -14.30
CA THR A 6 4.86 1.02 -13.28
C THR A 6 6.34 0.66 -13.33
N THR A 7 6.95 0.62 -14.53
CA THR A 7 8.39 0.36 -14.68
C THR A 7 9.24 1.47 -14.06
N LEU A 8 8.84 2.73 -14.24
CA LEU A 8 9.53 3.86 -13.61
C LEU A 8 9.42 3.82 -12.07
N LEU A 9 8.22 3.55 -11.56
CA LEU A 9 7.98 3.46 -10.12
C LEU A 9 8.80 2.34 -9.46
N LYS A 10 8.90 1.18 -10.12
CA LYS A 10 9.77 0.08 -9.68
C LYS A 10 11.24 0.49 -9.65
N ALA A 11 11.73 1.17 -10.69
CA ALA A 11 13.11 1.63 -10.74
C ALA A 11 13.43 2.62 -9.61
N TRP A 12 12.47 3.44 -9.19
CA TRP A 12 12.64 4.32 -8.03
C TRP A 12 12.67 3.57 -6.70
N CYS A 13 11.77 2.59 -6.50
CA CYS A 13 11.76 1.75 -5.29
C CYS A 13 13.07 0.97 -5.10
N GLN A 14 13.72 0.57 -6.20
CA GLN A 14 15.03 -0.11 -6.15
C GLN A 14 16.19 0.83 -5.77
N ARG A 15 16.04 2.13 -5.99
CA ARG A 15 17.11 3.13 -5.77
C ARG A 15 16.95 3.92 -4.48
N HIS A 16 15.73 3.98 -3.98
CA HIS A 16 15.36 4.82 -2.83
C HIS A 16 14.38 4.06 -1.93
N PRO A 17 14.47 4.23 -0.61
CA PRO A 17 13.54 3.61 0.33
C PRO A 17 12.20 4.35 0.31
N LEU A 18 11.39 4.10 -0.72
CA LEU A 18 10.11 4.78 -0.90
C LEU A 18 9.01 4.13 -0.06
N MET A 19 8.24 4.97 0.60
CA MET A 19 6.94 4.63 1.20
C MET A 19 5.85 4.94 0.18
N ILE A 20 4.95 3.98 -0.07
CA ILE A 20 3.84 4.14 -1.01
C ILE A 20 2.52 4.26 -0.25
N GLN A 21 1.72 5.25 -0.61
CA GLN A 21 0.32 5.37 -0.23
C GLN A 21 -0.51 5.31 -1.51
N ALA A 22 -1.51 4.43 -1.54
CA ALA A 22 -2.43 4.30 -2.65
C ALA A 22 -3.83 3.97 -2.11
N ASP A 23 -4.85 4.49 -2.79
CA ASP A 23 -6.25 4.16 -2.51
C ASP A 23 -6.61 2.88 -3.28
N LEU A 24 -6.21 1.74 -2.72
CA LEU A 24 -6.35 0.40 -3.30
C LEU A 24 -6.87 -0.54 -2.21
N ASN A 25 -7.69 -1.51 -2.59
CA ASN A 25 -8.04 -2.58 -1.67
C ASN A 25 -6.85 -3.52 -1.39
N THR A 26 -7.01 -4.38 -0.39
CA THR A 26 -5.97 -5.32 0.05
C THR A 26 -5.39 -6.14 -1.11
N ASP A 27 -6.23 -6.76 -1.96
CA ASP A 27 -5.74 -7.58 -3.08
C ASP A 27 -4.93 -6.77 -4.11
N GLN A 28 -5.42 -5.60 -4.49
CA GLN A 28 -4.73 -4.71 -5.42
C GLN A 28 -3.42 -4.18 -4.84
N LEU A 29 -3.40 -3.89 -3.54
CA LEU A 29 -2.20 -3.48 -2.82
C LEU A 29 -1.16 -4.60 -2.81
N MET A 30 -1.56 -5.85 -2.55
CA MET A 30 -0.67 -7.01 -2.60
C MET A 30 -0.05 -7.18 -4.00
N GLU A 31 -0.87 -7.11 -5.06
CA GLU A 31 -0.38 -7.17 -6.45
C GLU A 31 0.64 -6.05 -6.74
N LEU A 32 0.35 -4.83 -6.29
CA LEU A 32 1.26 -3.69 -6.45
C LEU A 32 2.58 -3.91 -5.72
N MET A 33 2.53 -4.37 -4.46
CA MET A 33 3.71 -4.63 -3.64
C MET A 33 4.60 -5.70 -4.26
N GLU A 34 4.03 -6.79 -4.79
CA GLU A 34 4.79 -7.81 -5.51
C GLU A 34 5.48 -7.25 -6.75
N LYS A 35 4.79 -6.35 -7.47
CA LYS A 35 5.28 -5.79 -8.73
C LYS A 35 6.45 -4.81 -8.55
N ILE A 36 6.33 -3.88 -7.61
CA ILE A 36 7.29 -2.76 -7.45
C ILE A 36 8.23 -2.89 -6.25
N GLN A 37 7.90 -3.75 -5.27
CA GLN A 37 8.68 -4.01 -4.06
C GLN A 37 9.15 -2.71 -3.36
N PRO A 38 8.21 -1.90 -2.83
CA PRO A 38 8.55 -0.66 -2.13
C PRO A 38 9.27 -0.97 -0.81
N PHE A 39 9.91 0.04 -0.21
CA PHE A 39 10.50 -0.11 1.12
C PHE A 39 9.43 -0.27 2.21
N GLY A 40 8.28 0.36 2.02
CA GLY A 40 7.12 0.14 2.86
C GLY A 40 5.86 0.76 2.27
N ILE A 41 4.75 0.51 2.96
CA ILE A 41 3.43 1.04 2.64
C ILE A 41 2.95 1.93 3.78
N HIS A 42 2.28 3.02 3.41
CA HIS A 42 1.59 3.89 4.36
C HIS A 42 0.10 3.59 4.28
N LEU A 43 -0.38 2.85 5.29
CA LEU A 43 -1.79 2.54 5.46
C LEU A 43 -2.42 3.60 6.35
N GLN A 44 -3.46 4.26 5.84
CA GLN A 44 -4.28 5.12 6.65
C GLN A 44 -5.30 4.22 7.35
N GLY A 45 -5.21 4.05 8.68
CA GLY A 45 -6.24 3.32 9.43
C GLY A 45 -7.63 3.85 9.07
N GLY A 46 -8.59 2.92 8.97
CA GLY A 46 -9.90 3.10 8.35
C GLY A 46 -10.80 4.15 9.01
N GLU A 47 -12.09 4.11 8.70
CA GLU A 47 -13.04 5.07 9.24
C GLU A 47 -13.11 5.05 10.77
N GLU A 48 -13.58 6.15 11.37
CA GLU A 48 -13.86 6.16 12.80
C GLU A 48 -15.15 5.38 13.08
N GLU A 49 -15.10 4.39 13.97
CA GLU A 49 -16.31 3.72 14.46
C GLU A 49 -17.11 4.63 15.40
N LYS A 50 -16.39 5.48 16.14
CA LYS A 50 -16.90 6.53 17.03
C LYS A 50 -15.83 7.61 17.19
N THR A 51 -16.21 8.83 17.57
CA THR A 51 -15.28 9.96 17.71
C THR A 51 -14.04 9.60 18.53
N GLY A 52 -12.87 9.72 17.89
CA GLY A 52 -11.58 9.40 18.50
C GLY A 52 -11.25 7.90 18.59
N PHE A 53 -12.02 7.04 17.91
CA PHE A 53 -11.79 5.60 17.83
C PHE A 53 -11.74 5.17 16.36
N LYS A 54 -10.53 5.01 15.83
CA LYS A 54 -10.29 4.51 14.47
C LYS A 54 -10.56 3.01 14.39
N SER A 55 -11.20 2.58 13.31
CA SER A 55 -11.22 1.17 12.91
C SER A 55 -9.86 0.76 12.35
N PHE A 56 -9.47 -0.48 12.60
CA PHE A 56 -8.25 -1.10 12.10
C PHE A 56 -8.53 -2.40 11.34
N GLU A 57 -9.79 -2.69 10.98
CA GLU A 57 -10.16 -3.92 10.29
C GLU A 57 -9.41 -4.09 8.96
N GLU A 58 -9.24 -3.01 8.20
CA GLU A 58 -8.44 -3.03 6.96
C GLU A 58 -6.96 -3.34 7.22
N LEU A 59 -6.41 -2.86 8.36
CA LEU A 59 -5.03 -3.18 8.72
C LEU A 59 -4.89 -4.67 9.05
N ASP A 60 -5.86 -5.24 9.77
CA ASP A 60 -5.86 -6.66 10.12
C ASP A 60 -5.84 -7.51 8.84
N GLU A 61 -6.67 -7.18 7.84
CA GLU A 61 -6.69 -7.88 6.55
C GLU A 61 -5.34 -7.79 5.82
N VAL A 62 -4.71 -6.60 5.81
CA VAL A 62 -3.39 -6.41 5.20
C VAL A 62 -2.31 -7.18 5.96
N PHE A 63 -2.32 -7.18 7.29
CA PHE A 63 -1.34 -7.91 8.11
C PHE A 63 -1.43 -9.43 7.95
N GLU A 64 -2.62 -9.97 7.74
CA GLU A 64 -2.81 -11.41 7.49
C GLU A 64 -2.22 -11.87 6.14
N ARG A 65 -1.99 -10.93 5.21
CA ARG A 65 -1.53 -11.21 3.84
C ARG A 65 -0.03 -10.99 3.63
N LEU A 66 0.67 -10.40 4.60
CA LEU A 66 2.13 -10.18 4.61
C LEU A 66 2.90 -11.41 5.14
#